data_AF-A0A9D6E1P2-F1
#
_entry.id   AF-A0A9D6E1P2-F1
#
_cell.length_a   1.000
_cell.length_b   1.000
_cell.length_c   1.000
_cell.angle_alpha   90.00
_cell.angle_beta   90.00
_cell.angle_gamma   90.00
#
_symmetry.space_group_name_H-M   'P 1'
#
loop_
_entity.id
_entity.type
_entity.pdbx_description
1 polymer ?
#
loop_
_entity_poly.entity_id
_entity_poly.type
_entity_poly.pdbx_seq_one_letter_code
_entity_poly.pdbx_strand_id
1 'polypeptide(L)'
;MLTHPDRDKWRSWLERITDEIVGSAVDRHVFDRWWSIIQSNPSVDVNNRFVALNWASYLEMQAFTVRRQLDCNKDAISLVKLMLEDAEYAGQLGRHDFLNAYTSPEHADAWREAGALFDAFVDPVAPDLVSAAVVQDQIDALRTASTLIKTLAAYSVANRTPIPGKPDTDSRETGH
;
A
#
# COMPACT_ATOMS: atom_id res chain seq x y z
N MET A 1 -11.48 27.79 -7.41
CA MET A 1 -11.08 27.07 -6.18
C MET A 1 -12.14 26.02 -5.93
N LEU A 2 -11.86 24.76 -6.24
CA LEU A 2 -12.79 23.65 -6.04
C LEU A 2 -13.20 23.63 -4.56
N THR A 3 -14.43 24.04 -4.26
CA THR A 3 -15.06 23.87 -2.95
C THR A 3 -15.48 22.41 -2.82
N HIS A 4 -14.48 21.52 -2.82
CA HIS A 4 -14.72 20.11 -2.56
C HIS A 4 -15.02 19.98 -1.06
N PRO A 5 -16.21 19.48 -0.67
CA PRO A 5 -16.59 19.38 0.75
C PRO A 5 -15.61 18.52 1.58
N ASP A 6 -14.75 17.75 0.90
CA ASP A 6 -13.83 16.78 1.50
C ASP A 6 -12.34 17.04 1.28
N ARG A 7 -11.92 18.24 0.85
CA ARG A 7 -10.50 18.51 0.53
C ARG A 7 -9.55 18.21 1.69
N ASP A 8 -9.92 18.57 2.92
CA ASP A 8 -9.08 18.31 4.10
C ASP A 8 -9.11 16.84 4.52
N LYS A 9 -10.24 16.16 4.30
CA LYS A 9 -10.37 14.70 4.47
C LYS A 9 -9.40 13.97 3.54
N TRP A 10 -9.44 14.30 2.25
CA TRP A 10 -8.58 13.69 1.24
C TRP A 10 -7.11 13.99 1.47
N ARG A 11 -6.76 15.21 1.91
CA ARG A 11 -5.38 15.53 2.30
C ARG A 11 -4.91 14.65 3.45
N SER A 12 -5.70 14.52 4.51
CA SER A 12 -5.37 13.66 5.65
C SER A 12 -5.24 12.19 5.25
N TRP A 13 -6.11 11.71 4.35
CA TRP A 13 -6.01 10.35 3.82
C TRP A 13 -4.74 10.15 2.99
N LEU A 14 -4.42 11.09 2.09
CA LEU A 14 -3.22 11.06 1.28
C LEU A 14 -1.95 11.04 2.13
N GLU A 15 -1.86 11.89 3.17
CA GLU A 15 -0.76 11.90 4.12
C GLU A 15 -0.60 10.51 4.77
N ARG A 16 -1.70 9.96 5.31
CA ARG A 16 -1.67 8.67 5.98
C ARG A 16 -1.28 7.52 5.05
N ILE A 17 -1.82 7.50 3.84
CA ILE A 17 -1.51 6.49 2.82
C ILE A 17 -0.05 6.61 2.38
N THR A 18 0.44 7.84 2.18
CA THR A 18 1.83 8.11 1.77
C THR A 18 2.82 7.63 2.83
N ASP A 19 2.59 7.95 4.10
CA ASP A 19 3.45 7.53 5.21
C ASP A 19 3.62 6.00 5.24
N GLU A 20 2.56 5.26 4.93
CA GLU A 20 2.56 3.80 4.97
C GLU A 20 3.25 3.17 3.76
N ILE A 21 3.01 3.72 2.57
CA ILE A 21 3.67 3.27 1.34
C ILE A 21 5.17 3.56 1.43
N VAL A 22 5.55 4.77 1.88
CA VAL A 22 6.95 5.15 2.09
C VAL A 22 7.59 4.27 3.16
N GLY A 23 6.93 4.07 4.30
CA GLY A 23 7.40 3.16 5.35
C GLY A 23 7.65 1.74 4.82
N SER A 24 6.71 1.19 4.07
CA SER A 24 6.83 -0.13 3.45
C SER A 24 7.96 -0.21 2.41
N ALA A 25 8.22 0.88 1.68
CA ALA A 25 9.36 0.97 0.76
C ALA A 25 10.70 1.00 1.51
N VAL A 26 10.76 1.71 2.64
CA VAL A 26 11.93 1.73 3.53
C VAL A 26 12.17 0.34 4.12
N ASP A 27 11.14 -0.33 4.63
CA ASP A 27 11.24 -1.70 5.17
C ASP A 27 11.77 -2.68 4.13
N ARG A 28 11.28 -2.58 2.89
CA ARG A 28 11.82 -3.35 1.76
C ARG A 28 13.30 -3.08 1.53
N HIS A 29 13.72 -1.81 1.52
CA HIS A 29 15.12 -1.47 1.34
C HIS A 29 16.00 -2.04 2.47
N VAL A 30 15.55 -1.95 3.72
CA VAL A 30 16.24 -2.51 4.88
C VAL A 30 16.35 -4.03 4.77
N PHE A 31 15.26 -4.70 4.39
CA PHE A 31 15.25 -6.14 4.18
C PHE A 31 16.21 -6.58 3.07
N ASP A 32 16.20 -5.89 1.93
CA ASP A 32 17.10 -6.19 0.80
C ASP A 32 18.57 -6.04 1.22
N ARG A 33 18.90 -4.98 1.98
CA ARG A 33 20.24 -4.79 2.56
C ARG A 33 20.62 -5.90 3.51
N TRP A 34 19.77 -6.22 4.48
CA TRP A 34 20.01 -7.32 5.42
C TRP A 34 20.20 -8.67 4.69
N TRP A 35 19.38 -8.94 3.68
CA TRP A 35 19.47 -10.16 2.88
C TRP A 35 20.80 -10.23 2.10
N SER A 36 21.24 -9.12 1.50
CA SER A 36 22.54 -9.08 0.81
C SER A 36 23.72 -9.39 1.72
N ILE A 37 23.66 -9.00 3.00
CA ILE A 37 24.68 -9.32 4.00
C ILE A 37 24.69 -10.83 4.25
N ILE A 38 23.53 -11.45 4.41
CA ILE A 38 23.43 -12.90 4.61
C ILE A 38 23.99 -13.65 3.39
N GLN A 39 23.60 -13.26 2.18
CA GLN A 39 24.07 -13.91 0.95
C GLN A 39 25.59 -13.79 0.76
N SER A 40 26.20 -12.71 1.26
CA SER A 40 27.64 -12.48 1.17
C SER A 40 28.46 -13.26 2.22
N ASN A 41 27.80 -13.88 3.21
CA ASN A 41 28.47 -14.57 4.32
C ASN A 41 28.10 -16.06 4.34
N PRO A 42 28.88 -16.94 3.69
CA PRO A 42 28.56 -18.37 3.58
C PRO A 42 28.58 -19.13 4.92
N SER A 43 29.10 -18.53 5.99
CA SER A 43 29.05 -19.08 7.35
C SER A 43 27.69 -18.93 8.02
N VAL A 44 26.79 -18.09 7.49
CA VAL A 44 25.45 -17.91 8.02
C VAL A 44 24.54 -19.03 7.50
N ASP A 45 24.03 -19.85 8.42
CA ASP A 45 22.99 -20.82 8.09
C ASP A 45 21.66 -20.11 7.78
N VAL A 46 21.27 -20.07 6.50
CA VAL A 46 20.02 -19.46 6.04
C VAL A 46 18.77 -20.16 6.55
N ASN A 47 18.88 -21.42 7.02
CA ASN A 47 17.76 -22.19 7.55
C ASN A 47 17.61 -22.03 9.07
N ASN A 48 18.41 -21.16 9.70
CA ASN A 48 18.30 -20.94 11.13
C ASN A 48 17.01 -20.17 11.49
N ARG A 49 16.56 -20.34 12.73
CA ARG A 49 15.32 -19.75 13.24
C ARG A 49 15.31 -18.21 13.18
N PHE A 50 16.46 -17.56 13.37
CA PHE A 50 16.55 -16.10 13.35
C PHE A 50 16.30 -15.55 11.94
N VAL A 51 16.90 -16.14 10.91
CA VAL A 51 16.68 -15.77 9.50
C VAL A 51 15.21 -16.00 9.11
N ALA A 52 14.66 -17.15 9.48
CA ALA A 52 13.26 -17.48 9.22
C ALA A 52 12.29 -16.47 9.89
N LEU A 53 12.55 -16.06 11.13
CA LEU A 53 11.71 -15.08 11.83
C LEU A 53 11.77 -13.69 11.18
N ASN A 54 12.94 -13.24 10.72
CA ASN A 54 13.07 -11.96 10.03
C ASN A 54 12.32 -11.97 8.69
N TRP A 55 12.44 -13.06 7.92
CA TRP A 55 11.68 -13.26 6.69
C TRP A 55 10.17 -13.23 6.93
N ALA A 56 9.68 -14.01 7.89
CA ALA A 56 8.26 -14.06 8.21
C ALA A 56 7.73 -12.68 8.64
N SER A 57 8.49 -11.97 9.50
CA SER A 57 8.10 -10.64 9.99
C SER A 57 8.00 -9.63 8.84
N TYR A 58 9.01 -9.59 7.96
CA TYR A 58 8.98 -8.71 6.79
C TYR A 58 7.79 -9.02 5.88
N LEU A 59 7.60 -10.30 5.51
CA LEU A 59 6.50 -10.71 4.63
C LEU A 59 5.12 -10.39 5.24
N GLU A 60 4.96 -10.57 6.55
CA GLU A 60 3.72 -10.26 7.26
C GLU A 60 3.43 -8.75 7.28
N MET A 61 4.44 -7.92 7.55
CA MET A 61 4.27 -6.46 7.51
C MET A 61 3.89 -5.98 6.10
N GLN A 62 4.56 -6.48 5.06
CA GLN A 62 4.24 -6.12 3.67
C GLN A 62 2.83 -6.58 3.30
N ALA A 63 2.46 -7.82 3.64
CA ALA A 63 1.12 -8.33 3.38
C ALA A 63 0.04 -7.52 4.11
N PHE A 64 0.30 -7.11 5.36
CA PHE A 64 -0.63 -6.29 6.13
C PHE A 64 -0.80 -4.90 5.54
N THR A 65 0.29 -4.22 5.19
CA THR A 65 0.25 -2.89 4.56
C THR A 65 -0.54 -2.94 3.26
N VAL A 66 -0.25 -3.91 2.39
CA VAL A 66 -0.97 -4.04 1.11
C VAL A 66 -2.44 -4.37 1.33
N ARG A 67 -2.76 -5.31 2.23
CA ARG A 67 -4.15 -5.63 2.59
C ARG A 67 -4.92 -4.39 3.03
N ARG A 68 -4.32 -3.54 3.85
CA ARG A 68 -4.96 -2.35 4.39
C ARG A 68 -5.23 -1.28 3.33
N GLN A 69 -4.31 -1.10 2.40
CA GLN A 69 -4.48 -0.18 1.27
C GLN A 69 -5.58 -0.61 0.29
N LEU A 70 -6.04 -1.86 0.40
CA LEU A 70 -7.10 -2.45 -0.41
C LEU A 70 -8.41 -2.64 0.37
N ASP A 71 -8.45 -2.22 1.64
CA ASP A 71 -9.64 -2.36 2.47
C ASP A 71 -10.73 -1.38 2.02
N CYS A 72 -11.93 -1.92 1.74
CA CYS A 72 -13.10 -1.14 1.34
C CYS A 72 -14.09 -0.91 2.51
N ASN A 73 -13.74 -1.34 3.73
CA ASN A 73 -14.57 -1.11 4.91
C ASN A 73 -14.80 0.40 5.13
N LYS A 74 -16.02 0.75 5.56
CA LYS A 74 -16.44 2.14 5.76
C LYS A 74 -15.53 2.93 6.70
N ASP A 75 -14.90 2.27 7.67
CA ASP A 75 -14.04 2.90 8.69
C ASP A 75 -12.54 2.87 8.32
N ALA A 76 -12.17 2.24 7.20
CA ALA A 76 -10.79 2.17 6.75
C ALA A 76 -10.35 3.44 6.01
N ILE A 77 -9.09 3.83 6.19
CA ILE A 77 -8.40 4.79 5.31
C ILE A 77 -7.52 3.94 4.39
N SER A 78 -7.78 3.98 3.08
CA SER A 78 -7.11 3.12 2.11
C SER A 78 -7.04 3.80 0.74
N LEU A 79 -6.02 3.43 -0.05
CA LEU A 79 -5.85 3.90 -1.41
C LEU A 79 -7.07 3.59 -2.29
N VAL A 80 -7.62 2.38 -2.21
CA VAL A 80 -8.81 2.01 -3.01
C VAL A 80 -10.01 2.89 -2.69
N LYS A 81 -10.23 3.24 -1.42
CA LYS A 81 -11.33 4.15 -1.06
C LYS A 81 -11.10 5.56 -1.57
N LEU A 82 -9.88 6.06 -1.44
CA LEU A 82 -9.53 7.36 -2.01
C LEU A 82 -9.80 7.39 -3.52
N MET A 83 -9.38 6.35 -4.25
CA MET A 83 -9.61 6.26 -5.70
C MET A 83 -11.09 6.10 -6.07
N LEU A 84 -11.89 5.39 -5.26
CA LEU A 84 -13.34 5.28 -5.49
C LEU A 84 -14.03 6.63 -5.32
N GLU A 85 -13.65 7.39 -4.29
CA GLU A 85 -14.16 8.75 -4.13
C GLU A 85 -13.65 9.64 -5.28
N ASP A 86 -12.37 9.55 -5.66
CA ASP A 86 -11.81 10.29 -6.78
C ASP A 86 -12.55 10.02 -8.10
N ALA A 87 -12.93 8.75 -8.36
CA ALA A 87 -13.71 8.38 -9.53
C ALA A 87 -15.12 9.02 -9.55
N GLU A 88 -15.77 9.17 -8.39
CA GLU A 88 -17.07 9.83 -8.26
C GLU A 88 -16.99 11.32 -8.64
N TYR A 89 -15.84 11.95 -8.35
CA TYR A 89 -15.60 13.37 -8.60
C TYR A 89 -14.66 13.65 -9.78
N ALA A 90 -14.25 12.63 -10.55
CA ALA A 90 -13.23 12.74 -11.60
C ALA A 90 -13.57 13.80 -12.66
N GLY A 91 -14.86 13.95 -12.98
CA GLY A 91 -15.36 15.00 -13.90
C GLY A 91 -15.22 16.43 -13.39
N GLN A 92 -14.76 16.63 -12.15
CA GLN A 92 -14.49 17.94 -11.54
C GLN A 92 -12.98 18.23 -11.46
N LEU A 93 -12.13 17.23 -11.69
CA LEU A 93 -10.68 17.38 -11.72
C LEU A 93 -10.24 17.84 -13.11
N GLY A 94 -10.33 19.15 -13.32
CA GLY A 94 -9.89 19.79 -14.55
C GLY A 94 -8.37 19.92 -14.62
N ARG A 95 -7.81 19.75 -15.83
CA ARG A 95 -6.40 20.00 -16.16
C ARG A 95 -5.93 21.36 -15.65
N HIS A 96 -6.77 22.39 -15.82
CA HIS A 96 -6.44 23.75 -15.41
C HIS A 96 -6.24 23.85 -13.90
N ASP A 97 -7.15 23.31 -13.09
CA ASP A 97 -7.06 23.33 -11.64
C ASP A 97 -5.86 22.52 -11.14
N PHE A 98 -5.60 21.36 -11.76
CA PHE A 98 -4.47 20.50 -11.46
C PHE A 98 -3.13 21.20 -11.75
N LEU A 99 -2.93 21.73 -12.96
CA LEU A 99 -1.69 22.40 -13.35
C LEU A 99 -1.46 23.72 -12.60
N ASN A 100 -2.53 24.42 -12.22
CA ASN A 100 -2.42 25.64 -11.42
C ASN A 100 -1.78 25.38 -10.05
N ALA A 101 -1.90 24.17 -9.50
CA ALA A 101 -1.22 23.80 -8.26
C ALA A 101 0.32 23.81 -8.38
N TYR A 102 0.86 23.73 -9.60
CA TYR A 102 2.29 23.69 -9.90
C TYR A 102 2.85 25.01 -10.45
N THR A 103 2.09 26.10 -10.35
CA THR A 103 2.49 27.40 -10.93
C THR A 103 3.52 28.19 -10.11
N SER A 104 3.83 27.74 -8.89
CA SER A 104 4.88 28.36 -8.08
C SER A 104 6.26 28.14 -8.71
N PRO A 105 7.17 29.14 -8.72
CA PRO A 105 8.51 29.02 -9.31
C PRO A 105 9.33 27.84 -8.79
N GLU A 106 9.10 27.43 -7.54
CA GLU A 106 9.76 26.28 -6.91
C GLU A 106 9.33 24.91 -7.48
N HIS A 107 8.26 24.88 -8.29
CA HIS A 107 7.69 23.67 -8.90
C HIS A 107 7.76 23.69 -10.44
N ALA A 108 8.56 24.59 -11.05
CA ALA A 108 8.61 24.75 -12.50
C ALA A 108 8.95 23.46 -13.26
N ASP A 109 9.89 22.65 -12.74
CA ASP A 109 10.24 21.36 -13.32
C ASP A 109 9.11 20.33 -13.12
N ALA A 110 8.50 20.33 -11.93
CA ALA A 110 7.37 19.46 -11.61
C ALA A 110 6.11 19.77 -12.45
N TRP A 111 5.93 21.00 -12.93
CA TRP A 111 4.80 21.38 -13.79
C TRP A 111 4.77 20.57 -15.10
N ARG A 112 5.93 20.35 -15.72
CA ARG A 112 6.02 19.59 -16.98
C ARG A 112 5.72 18.11 -16.76
N GLU A 113 6.25 17.54 -15.69
CA GLU A 113 5.98 16.16 -15.29
C GLU A 113 4.51 15.97 -14.87
N ALA A 114 3.93 16.96 -14.19
CA ALA A 114 2.53 16.97 -13.82
C ALA A 114 1.62 16.95 -15.06
N GLY A 115 1.94 17.72 -16.10
CA GLY A 115 1.20 17.67 -17.37
C GLY A 115 1.19 16.28 -17.99
N ALA A 116 2.37 15.65 -18.12
CA ALA A 116 2.49 14.30 -18.66
C ALA A 116 1.79 13.26 -17.78
N LEU A 117 1.81 13.45 -16.45
CA LEU A 117 1.10 12.60 -15.51
C LEU A 117 -0.42 12.73 -15.71
N PHE A 118 -0.94 13.95 -15.83
CA PHE A 118 -2.37 14.18 -16.06
C PHE A 118 -2.82 13.53 -17.37
N ASP A 119 -2.02 13.67 -18.44
CA ASP A 119 -2.27 13.07 -19.76
C ASP A 119 -2.47 11.54 -19.70
N ALA A 120 -1.87 10.86 -18.73
CA ALA A 120 -2.04 9.41 -18.56
C ALA A 120 -3.45 9.01 -18.05
N PHE A 121 -4.22 9.95 -17.53
CA PHE A 121 -5.53 9.71 -16.91
C PHE A 121 -6.70 10.43 -17.58
N VAL A 122 -6.48 11.12 -18.70
CA VAL A 122 -7.53 11.93 -19.35
C VAL A 122 -8.62 11.10 -20.00
N ASP A 123 -9.82 11.66 -20.05
CA ASP A 123 -10.91 11.11 -20.86
C ASP A 123 -10.63 11.35 -22.36
N PRO A 124 -10.65 10.31 -23.22
CA PRO A 124 -10.43 10.48 -24.66
C PRO A 124 -11.46 11.39 -25.34
N VAL A 125 -12.67 11.49 -24.76
CA VAL A 125 -13.78 12.32 -25.24
C VAL A 125 -13.78 13.70 -24.55
N ALA A 126 -13.18 13.82 -23.36
CA ALA A 126 -13.01 15.08 -22.63
C ALA A 126 -11.57 15.24 -22.08
N PRO A 127 -10.57 15.61 -22.93
CA PRO A 127 -9.14 15.61 -22.58
C PRO A 127 -8.70 16.58 -21.46
N ASP A 128 -9.61 17.45 -21.04
CA ASP A 128 -9.40 18.39 -19.94
C ASP A 128 -9.82 17.81 -18.58
N LEU A 129 -10.42 16.62 -18.55
CA LEU A 129 -10.91 15.96 -17.34
C LEU A 129 -10.25 14.60 -17.15
N VAL A 130 -10.15 14.18 -15.90
CA VAL A 130 -9.77 12.80 -15.55
C VAL A 130 -10.91 11.84 -15.91
N SER A 131 -10.56 10.70 -16.53
CA SER A 131 -11.52 9.66 -16.89
C SER A 131 -11.87 8.79 -15.69
N ALA A 132 -13.13 8.79 -15.28
CA ALA A 132 -13.64 7.87 -14.26
C ALA A 132 -13.43 6.39 -14.65
N ALA A 133 -13.49 6.07 -15.94
CA ALA A 133 -13.25 4.70 -16.44
C ALA A 133 -11.80 4.27 -16.21
N VAL A 134 -10.83 5.15 -16.51
CA VAL A 134 -9.41 4.86 -16.25
C VAL A 134 -9.16 4.64 -14.76
N VAL A 135 -9.74 5.47 -13.88
CA VAL A 135 -9.62 5.31 -12.43
C VAL A 135 -10.22 3.97 -11.98
N GLN A 136 -11.37 3.59 -12.52
CA GLN A 136 -12.03 2.31 -12.23
C GLN A 136 -11.20 1.11 -12.67
N ASP A 137 -10.58 1.16 -13.84
CA ASP A 137 -9.68 0.10 -14.34
C ASP A 137 -8.47 -0.09 -13.40
N GLN A 138 -7.90 1.01 -12.88
CA GLN A 138 -6.79 0.94 -11.92
C GLN A 138 -7.24 0.33 -10.58
N ILE A 139 -8.45 0.65 -10.11
CA ILE A 139 -9.03 0.03 -8.90
C ILE A 139 -9.16 -1.49 -9.09
N ASP A 140 -9.63 -1.94 -10.25
CA ASP A 140 -9.83 -3.36 -10.52
C ASP A 140 -8.50 -4.12 -10.70
N ALA A 141 -7.49 -3.46 -11.29
CA ALA A 141 -6.12 -3.97 -11.30
C ALA A 141 -5.55 -4.16 -9.88
N LEU A 142 -5.73 -3.16 -9.01
CA LEU A 142 -5.31 -3.23 -7.61
C LEU A 142 -6.03 -4.35 -6.84
N ARG A 143 -7.34 -4.51 -7.06
CA ARG A 143 -8.12 -5.60 -6.45
C ARG A 143 -7.67 -6.98 -6.91
N THR A 144 -7.34 -7.12 -8.20
CA THR A 144 -6.79 -8.36 -8.75
C THR A 144 -5.45 -8.71 -8.09
N ALA A 145 -4.53 -7.73 -8.01
CA ALA A 145 -3.27 -7.90 -7.30
C ALA A 145 -3.47 -8.26 -5.81
N SER A 146 -4.52 -7.72 -5.17
CA SER A 146 -4.85 -8.04 -3.77
C SER A 146 -5.14 -9.51 -3.51
N THR A 147 -5.78 -10.19 -4.47
CA THR A 147 -6.23 -11.58 -4.30
C THR A 147 -5.03 -12.51 -4.20
N LEU A 148 -3.97 -12.22 -4.94
CA LEU A 148 -2.69 -12.94 -4.87
C LEU A 148 -2.06 -12.81 -3.48
N ILE A 149 -2.02 -11.60 -2.93
CA ILE A 149 -1.40 -11.31 -1.64
C ILE A 149 -2.22 -11.90 -0.49
N LYS A 150 -3.56 -11.86 -0.57
CA LYS A 150 -4.44 -12.53 0.41
C LYS A 150 -4.21 -14.04 0.43
N THR A 151 -4.01 -14.66 -0.74
CA THR A 151 -3.72 -16.09 -0.86
C THR A 151 -2.37 -16.43 -0.22
N LEU A 152 -1.34 -15.63 -0.48
CA LEU A 152 0.00 -15.81 0.12
C LEU A 152 -0.02 -15.61 1.64
N ALA A 153 -0.74 -14.59 2.12
CA ALA A 153 -0.88 -14.33 3.56
C ALA A 153 -1.64 -15.46 4.28
N ALA A 154 -2.73 -15.95 3.69
CA ALA A 154 -3.49 -17.07 4.23
C ALA A 154 -2.66 -18.37 4.26
N TYR A 155 -1.85 -18.62 3.21
CA TYR A 155 -0.92 -19.74 3.17
C TYR A 155 0.15 -19.65 4.27
N SER A 156 0.72 -18.47 4.51
CA SER A 156 1.72 -18.24 5.57
C SER A 156 1.12 -18.51 6.97
N VAL A 157 -0.10 -18.03 7.22
CA VAL A 157 -0.80 -18.25 8.49
C VAL A 157 -1.15 -19.73 8.70
N ALA A 158 -1.65 -20.41 7.67
CA ALA A 158 -2.05 -21.82 7.74
C ALA A 158 -0.86 -22.78 7.93
N ASN A 159 0.33 -22.42 7.41
CA ASN A 159 1.53 -23.25 7.51
C ASN A 159 2.45 -22.88 8.68
N ARG A 160 2.02 -22.03 9.61
CA ARG A 160 2.60 -21.96 10.95
C ARG A 160 2.23 -23.24 11.70
N THR A 161 2.98 -24.32 11.48
CA THR A 161 2.84 -25.56 12.28
C THR A 161 3.05 -25.21 13.76
N PRO A 162 2.15 -25.61 14.68
CA PRO A 162 2.48 -25.59 16.10
C PRO A 162 3.72 -26.46 16.29
N ILE A 163 4.73 -25.97 17.01
CA ILE A 163 5.89 -26.79 17.37
C ILE A 163 5.36 -28.00 18.15
N PRO A 164 5.49 -29.24 17.65
CA PRO A 164 5.15 -30.42 18.43
C PRO A 164 6.15 -30.49 19.59
N GLY A 165 5.66 -30.35 20.83
CA GLY A 165 6.48 -30.54 22.02
C GLY A 165 6.66 -29.35 22.96
N LYS A 166 5.78 -28.34 22.95
CA LYS A 166 5.64 -27.48 24.14
C LYS A 166 4.71 -28.21 25.13
N PRO A 167 5.18 -28.65 26.31
CA PRO A 167 4.29 -29.21 27.32
C PRO A 167 3.33 -28.12 27.77
N ASP A 168 2.05 -28.46 27.87
CA ASP A 168 1.04 -27.62 28.50
C ASP A 168 1.53 -27.27 29.90
N THR A 169 1.84 -26.00 30.10
CA THR A 169 2.15 -25.45 31.43
C THR A 169 0.87 -24.97 32.11
N ASP A 170 -0.21 -25.72 31.88
CA ASP A 170 -1.49 -25.56 32.58
C ASP A 170 -1.86 -26.88 33.28
N SER A 171 -0.96 -27.35 34.15
CA SER A 171 -1.34 -28.18 35.29
C SER A 171 -1.40 -27.27 36.49
N ARG A 172 -2.52 -26.56 36.61
CA ARG A 172 -2.93 -25.97 37.88
C ARG A 172 -2.98 -27.07 38.92
N GLU A 173 -2.26 -26.84 40.00
CA GLU A 173 -2.43 -27.47 41.30
C GLU A 173 -3.93 -27.48 41.67
N THR A 174 -4.51 -28.67 41.75
CA THR A 174 -5.72 -28.91 42.55
C THR A 174 -5.67 -30.30 43.18
N GLY A 175 -5.46 -30.34 44.50
CA GLY A 175 -5.88 -31.38 45.48
C GLY A 175 -5.32 -32.80 45.29
N HIS A 176 -4.86 -33.53 46.30
CA HIS A 176 -5.09 -33.50 47.75
C HIS A 176 -3.89 -34.14 48.46
#